data_AF-A0A015J768-F1
#
_entry.id   AF-A0A015J768-F1
#
_cell.length_a   1.000
_cell.length_b   1.000
_cell.length_c   1.000
_cell.angle_alpha   90.00
_cell.angle_beta   90.00
_cell.angle_gamma   90.00
#
_symmetry.space_group_name_H-M   'P 1'
#
loop_
_entity.id
_entity.type
_entity.pdbx_description
1 polymer ?
#
loop_
_entity_poly.entity_id
_entity_poly.type
_entity_poly.pdbx_seq_one_letter_code
_entity_poly.pdbx_strand_id
1 'polypeptide(L)'
;MINQKSSLHYYSDGDILITVKGITFCLHRNILSLCSKVFQDMFKCAKAITPSKEESSTERKLPEISLDDESSEKFQEVLSYIYPGNYQPITWQNVAGFLKLSDKYMMDSVMEASKVFLQQYFRENPLLTLVLSEQYEFKDLYKESSKLVLDQLPAYQRLTGFKFLSSDSRAALLEKHMEYTNSLGRIDAETFVPRFNHINNHVTRHLKDFKQKLSQVIRHLQVLPNPPPSITYKLLSSLIKENNCGYINIQFHLPQKFKMFFENFEPLDCDNIKDEPDYYIFIELGGRR
;
A
#
# COMPACT_ATOMS: atom_id res chain seq x y z
N MET A 1 21.34 -30.73 20.40
CA MET A 1 20.01 -30.23 20.82
C MET A 1 18.98 -31.18 20.23
N ILE A 2 17.94 -31.56 20.98
CA ILE A 2 16.89 -32.44 20.46
C ILE A 2 15.92 -31.57 19.68
N ASN A 3 15.84 -31.74 18.36
CA ASN A 3 14.88 -31.01 17.54
C ASN A 3 13.45 -31.52 17.85
N GLN A 4 12.52 -30.60 18.06
CA GLN A 4 11.13 -30.90 18.35
C GLN A 4 10.35 -31.07 17.04
N LYS A 5 9.52 -32.11 16.92
CA LYS A 5 8.65 -32.29 15.75
C LYS A 5 7.52 -31.27 15.75
N SER A 6 7.22 -30.67 14.60
CA SER A 6 6.02 -29.83 14.44
C SER A 6 4.76 -30.64 14.73
N SER A 7 3.82 -30.05 15.47
CA SER A 7 2.51 -30.67 15.73
C SER A 7 1.55 -30.56 14.54
N LEU A 8 1.73 -29.55 13.68
CA LEU A 8 0.83 -29.27 12.56
C LEU A 8 1.33 -29.84 11.23
N HIS A 9 2.64 -29.78 10.98
CA HIS A 9 3.23 -30.16 9.71
C HIS A 9 4.35 -31.19 9.91
N TYR A 10 3.93 -32.37 10.32
CA TYR A 10 4.77 -33.56 10.35
C TYR A 10 4.01 -34.71 9.68
N TYR A 11 4.12 -34.79 8.35
CA TYR A 11 3.38 -35.76 7.55
C TYR A 11 4.11 -37.10 7.49
N SER A 12 3.39 -38.19 7.73
CA SER A 12 3.98 -39.55 7.73
C SER A 12 4.50 -39.99 6.35
N ASP A 13 3.92 -39.43 5.29
CA ASP A 13 4.26 -39.67 3.88
C ASP A 13 5.21 -38.60 3.30
N GLY A 14 5.75 -37.70 4.14
CA GLY A 14 6.72 -36.69 3.73
C GLY A 14 8.05 -37.31 3.25
N ASP A 15 8.68 -36.66 2.27
CA ASP A 15 9.92 -37.09 1.63
C ASP A 15 11.11 -36.12 1.88
N ILE A 16 10.92 -35.16 2.79
CA ILE A 16 11.95 -34.24 3.24
C ILE A 16 11.71 -33.74 4.68
N LEU A 17 12.80 -33.57 5.42
CA LEU A 17 12.80 -32.89 6.71
C LEU A 17 13.33 -31.46 6.54
N ILE A 18 12.61 -30.48 7.07
CA ILE A 18 13.09 -29.10 7.17
C ILE A 18 13.12 -28.72 8.65
N THR A 19 14.27 -28.33 9.17
CA THR A 19 14.43 -27.89 10.55
C THR A 19 14.57 -26.37 10.58
N VAL A 20 13.71 -25.69 11.32
CA VAL A 20 13.72 -24.22 11.49
C VAL A 20 13.80 -23.93 12.98
N LYS A 21 14.90 -23.32 13.44
CA LYS A 21 15.15 -22.98 14.86
C LYS A 21 14.76 -24.08 15.85
N GLY A 22 15.19 -25.31 15.57
CA GLY A 22 14.96 -26.47 16.44
C GLY A 22 13.59 -27.14 16.30
N ILE A 23 12.70 -26.65 15.43
CA ILE A 23 11.46 -27.34 15.06
C ILE A 23 11.66 -28.05 13.71
N THR A 24 11.46 -29.37 13.69
CA THR A 24 11.54 -30.20 12.49
C THR A 24 10.14 -30.43 11.90
N PHE A 25 10.02 -30.10 10.62
CA PHE A 25 8.85 -30.31 9.78
C PHE A 25 9.12 -31.48 8.84
N CYS A 26 8.15 -32.40 8.71
CA CYS A 26 8.21 -33.49 7.71
C CYS A 26 7.22 -33.15 6.60
N LEU A 27 7.74 -32.87 5.40
CA LEU A 27 7.04 -32.19 4.30
C LEU A 27 7.21 -32.93 2.97
N HIS A 28 6.55 -32.43 1.92
CA HIS A 28 6.62 -32.95 0.56
C HIS A 28 7.39 -32.01 -0.37
N ARG A 29 8.45 -32.52 -1.01
CA ARG A 29 9.26 -31.79 -1.99
C ARG A 29 8.42 -31.26 -3.14
N ASN A 30 7.44 -32.05 -3.60
CA ASN A 30 6.58 -31.65 -4.71
C ASN A 30 5.78 -30.39 -4.39
N ILE A 31 5.16 -30.32 -3.21
CA ILE A 31 4.37 -29.13 -2.79
C ILE A 31 5.29 -27.92 -2.67
N LEU A 32 6.42 -28.06 -1.95
CA LEU A 32 7.40 -26.98 -1.81
C LEU A 32 7.97 -26.51 -3.16
N SER A 33 8.24 -27.44 -4.09
CA SER A 33 8.76 -27.11 -5.43
C SER A 33 7.75 -26.44 -6.35
N LEU A 34 6.46 -26.71 -6.15
CA LEU A 34 5.38 -26.04 -6.88
C LEU A 34 5.19 -24.60 -6.38
N CYS A 35 5.35 -24.39 -5.08
CA CYS A 35 5.12 -23.08 -4.46
C CYS A 35 6.36 -22.20 -4.40
N SER A 36 7.57 -22.75 -4.49
CA SER A 36 8.84 -22.02 -4.31
C SER A 36 9.88 -22.43 -5.35
N LYS A 37 10.36 -21.43 -6.10
CA LYS A 37 11.45 -21.64 -7.05
C LYS A 37 12.77 -21.99 -6.34
N VAL A 38 13.04 -21.36 -5.19
CA VAL A 38 14.24 -21.63 -4.38
C VAL A 38 14.26 -23.08 -3.90
N PHE A 39 13.17 -23.59 -3.34
CA PHE A 39 13.11 -24.99 -2.90
C PHE A 39 13.20 -25.96 -4.08
N GLN A 40 12.54 -25.65 -5.22
CA GLN A 40 12.66 -26.46 -6.43
C GLN A 40 14.12 -26.61 -6.86
N ASP A 41 14.88 -25.52 -6.93
CA ASP A 41 16.27 -25.53 -7.38
C ASP A 41 17.19 -26.18 -6.33
N MET A 42 16.96 -25.92 -5.04
CA MET A 42 17.66 -26.57 -3.93
C MET A 42 17.54 -28.09 -4.00
N PHE A 43 16.35 -28.63 -4.29
CA PHE A 43 16.15 -30.08 -4.41
C PHE A 43 16.75 -30.67 -5.69
N LYS A 44 16.76 -29.92 -6.81
CA LYS A 44 17.43 -30.35 -8.05
C LYS A 44 18.94 -30.44 -7.85
N CYS A 45 19.56 -29.45 -7.22
CA CYS A 45 21.00 -29.45 -6.92
C CYS A 45 21.38 -30.57 -5.95
N ALA A 46 20.58 -30.83 -4.91
CA ALA A 46 20.84 -31.92 -3.97
C ALA A 46 20.89 -33.31 -4.63
N LYS A 47 20.04 -33.55 -5.63
CA LYS A 47 20.04 -34.79 -6.45
C LYS A 47 21.27 -34.90 -7.36
N ALA A 48 21.82 -33.77 -7.80
CA ALA A 48 23.02 -33.75 -8.65
C ALA A 48 24.32 -34.01 -7.85
N ILE A 49 24.34 -33.69 -6.55
CA ILE A 49 25.51 -33.88 -5.67
C ILE A 49 25.60 -35.32 -5.12
N THR A 50 24.53 -36.11 -5.19
CA THR A 50 24.51 -37.51 -4.75
C THR A 50 24.56 -38.47 -5.94
N PRO A 51 25.75 -38.84 -6.45
CA PRO A 51 25.86 -39.94 -7.39
C PRO A 51 25.57 -41.24 -6.64
N SER A 52 24.44 -41.86 -6.98
CA SER A 52 24.16 -43.29 -6.89
C SER A 52 25.24 -44.17 -6.23
N LYS A 53 25.26 -44.26 -4.90
CA LYS A 53 25.89 -45.39 -4.21
C LYS A 53 25.14 -45.70 -2.91
N GLU A 54 24.50 -46.86 -2.95
CA GLU A 54 24.40 -47.85 -1.87
C GLU A 54 24.57 -47.32 -0.44
N GLU A 55 23.46 -47.21 0.29
CA GLU A 55 23.47 -47.47 1.73
C GLU A 55 22.41 -48.51 2.07
N SER A 56 22.89 -49.74 2.14
CA SER A 56 22.29 -50.87 2.83
C SER A 56 22.25 -50.58 4.34
N SER A 57 21.23 -49.85 4.80
CA SER A 57 20.81 -49.89 6.21
C SER A 57 19.31 -49.59 6.32
N THR A 58 18.67 -50.30 7.24
CA THR A 58 17.22 -50.54 7.32
C THR A 58 16.39 -49.35 7.82
N GLU A 59 16.92 -48.12 7.77
CA GLU A 59 16.20 -46.90 8.09
C GLU A 59 16.41 -45.88 6.97
N ARG A 60 15.38 -45.63 6.14
CA ARG A 60 15.42 -44.57 5.14
C ARG A 60 15.58 -43.22 5.84
N LYS A 61 16.81 -42.73 5.99
CA LYS A 61 17.07 -41.40 6.52
C LYS A 61 16.59 -40.37 5.50
N LEU A 62 15.49 -39.71 5.81
CA LEU A 62 14.97 -38.62 4.97
C LEU A 62 16.01 -37.50 4.88
N PRO A 63 16.22 -36.88 3.71
CA PRO A 63 17.14 -35.75 3.61
C PRO A 63 16.63 -34.58 4.45
N GLU A 64 17.54 -33.91 5.16
CA GLU A 64 17.24 -32.83 6.09
C GLU A 64 17.89 -31.51 5.66
N ILE A 65 17.16 -30.40 5.80
CA ILE A 65 17.61 -29.03 5.49
C ILE A 65 17.39 -28.15 6.71
N SER A 66 18.41 -27.41 7.15
CA SER A 66 18.28 -26.43 8.24
C SER A 66 18.07 -25.02 7.69
N LEU A 67 17.12 -24.28 8.26
CA LEU A 67 16.83 -22.87 7.98
C LEU A 67 16.96 -22.09 9.29
N ASP A 68 18.18 -21.69 9.66
CA ASP A 68 18.46 -21.13 10.99
C ASP A 68 18.04 -19.65 11.12
N ASP A 69 17.92 -18.94 10.00
CA ASP A 69 17.59 -17.50 9.96
C ASP A 69 16.09 -17.19 10.08
N GLU A 70 15.22 -18.21 10.06
CA GLU A 70 13.77 -18.02 10.02
C GLU A 70 13.08 -18.25 11.36
N SER A 71 11.92 -17.64 11.56
CA SER A 71 11.02 -17.98 12.67
C SER A 71 10.24 -19.23 12.27
N SER A 72 10.28 -20.26 13.13
CA SER A 72 9.55 -21.50 12.92
C SER A 72 8.04 -21.26 12.90
N GLU A 73 7.54 -20.28 13.67
CA GLU A 73 6.14 -19.86 13.68
C GLU A 73 5.72 -19.27 12.35
N LYS A 74 6.46 -18.29 11.81
CA LYS A 74 6.16 -17.68 10.50
C LYS A 74 6.25 -18.70 9.37
N PHE A 75 7.25 -19.58 9.42
CA PHE A 75 7.40 -20.66 8.45
C PHE A 75 6.19 -21.60 8.49
N GLN A 76 5.75 -21.99 9.69
CA GLN A 76 4.55 -22.81 9.89
C GLN A 76 3.28 -22.14 9.36
N GLU A 77 3.10 -20.83 9.54
CA GLU A 77 1.94 -20.12 8.99
C GLU A 77 1.91 -20.15 7.45
N VAL A 78 3.07 -19.97 6.79
CA VAL A 78 3.15 -20.08 5.33
C VAL A 78 2.92 -21.52 4.86
N LEU A 79 3.42 -22.52 5.60
CA LEU A 79 3.10 -23.92 5.33
C LEU A 79 1.59 -24.19 5.44
N SER A 80 0.95 -23.64 6.47
CA SER A 80 -0.50 -23.74 6.68
C SER A 80 -1.27 -23.09 5.53
N TYR A 81 -0.74 -22.04 4.92
CA TYR A 81 -1.34 -21.45 3.72
C TYR A 81 -1.23 -22.35 2.46
N ILE A 82 -0.09 -23.02 2.23
CA ILE A 82 0.13 -23.80 1.00
C ILE A 82 -0.31 -25.27 1.09
N TYR A 83 -0.54 -25.81 2.29
CA TYR A 83 -0.98 -27.20 2.49
C TYR A 83 -2.51 -27.30 2.69
N PRO A 84 -3.20 -28.22 2.00
CA PRO A 84 -4.66 -28.31 2.01
C PRO A 84 -5.29 -28.84 3.32
N GLY A 85 -4.49 -29.15 4.35
CA GLY A 85 -4.97 -29.73 5.62
C GLY A 85 -5.15 -28.75 6.78
N ASN A 86 -4.42 -27.62 6.79
CA ASN A 86 -4.39 -26.67 7.91
C ASN A 86 -4.41 -25.24 7.35
N TYR A 87 -5.48 -24.82 6.68
CA TYR A 87 -5.51 -23.52 6.01
C TYR A 87 -5.44 -22.35 7.00
N GLN A 88 -4.39 -21.52 6.86
CA GLN A 88 -4.23 -20.26 7.59
C GLN A 88 -4.41 -19.07 6.64
N PRO A 89 -5.43 -18.20 6.83
CA PRO A 89 -5.61 -17.02 5.98
C PRO A 89 -4.55 -15.94 6.26
N ILE A 90 -4.34 -15.09 5.26
CA ILE A 90 -3.51 -13.88 5.38
C ILE A 90 -4.31 -12.82 6.15
N THR A 91 -3.66 -12.18 7.11
CA THR A 91 -4.20 -11.20 8.05
C THR A 91 -3.17 -10.10 8.31
N TRP A 92 -3.57 -9.01 8.97
CA TRP A 92 -2.66 -7.94 9.36
C TRP A 92 -1.52 -8.39 10.28
N GLN A 93 -1.73 -9.45 11.06
CA GLN A 93 -0.74 -9.97 12.00
C GLN A 93 0.37 -10.75 11.29
N ASN A 94 0.07 -11.40 10.17
CA ASN A 94 1.00 -12.29 9.49
C ASN A 94 1.47 -11.81 8.10
N VAL A 95 0.79 -10.85 7.45
CA VAL A 95 1.09 -10.42 6.07
C VAL A 95 2.54 -10.00 5.85
N ALA A 96 3.15 -9.30 6.82
CA ALA A 96 4.57 -8.94 6.74
C ALA A 96 5.51 -10.16 6.79
N GLY A 97 5.14 -11.21 7.55
CA GLY A 97 5.84 -12.48 7.58
C GLY A 97 5.70 -13.25 6.26
N PHE A 98 4.48 -13.27 5.71
CA PHE A 98 4.19 -13.89 4.43
C PHE A 98 4.98 -13.26 3.30
N LEU A 99 4.95 -11.92 3.17
CA LEU A 99 5.70 -11.19 2.16
C LEU A 99 7.22 -11.43 2.29
N LYS A 100 7.76 -11.45 3.52
CA LYS A 100 9.18 -11.71 3.75
C LYS A 100 9.59 -13.11 3.29
N LEU A 101 8.81 -14.13 3.66
CA LEU A 101 9.10 -15.50 3.28
C LEU A 101 8.87 -15.74 1.79
N SER A 102 7.82 -15.14 1.21
CA SER A 102 7.54 -15.26 -0.22
C SER A 102 8.62 -14.61 -1.08
N ASP A 103 9.17 -13.48 -0.65
CA ASP A 103 10.30 -12.84 -1.32
C ASP A 103 11.56 -13.72 -1.22
N LYS A 104 11.95 -14.11 0.00
CA LYS A 104 13.15 -14.91 0.26
C LYS A 104 13.15 -16.26 -0.48
N TYR A 105 12.00 -16.94 -0.50
CA TYR A 105 11.86 -18.26 -1.11
C TYR A 105 11.24 -18.23 -2.51
N MET A 106 11.06 -17.04 -3.11
CA MET A 106 10.45 -16.86 -4.42
C MET A 106 9.14 -17.64 -4.57
N MET A 107 8.18 -17.32 -3.70
CA MET A 107 6.85 -17.93 -3.65
C MET A 107 5.81 -16.99 -4.25
N ASP A 108 5.76 -16.91 -5.58
CA ASP A 108 4.93 -15.94 -6.31
C ASP A 108 3.44 -16.02 -5.93
N SER A 109 2.91 -17.23 -5.70
CA SER A 109 1.52 -17.42 -5.27
C SER A 109 1.22 -16.82 -3.89
N VAL A 110 2.17 -16.87 -2.96
CA VAL A 110 2.05 -16.30 -1.61
C VAL A 110 2.25 -14.78 -1.66
N MET A 111 3.18 -14.32 -2.51
CA MET A 111 3.42 -12.89 -2.75
C MET A 111 2.16 -12.22 -3.31
N GLU A 112 1.56 -12.80 -4.36
CA GLU A 112 0.37 -12.25 -4.99
C GLU A 112 -0.83 -12.29 -4.04
N ALA A 113 -1.04 -13.39 -3.31
CA ALA A 113 -2.11 -13.46 -2.31
C ALA A 113 -1.96 -12.40 -1.19
N SER A 114 -0.72 -12.15 -0.76
CA SER A 114 -0.43 -11.10 0.22
C SER A 114 -0.71 -9.71 -0.34
N LYS A 115 -0.36 -9.46 -1.61
CA LYS A 115 -0.68 -8.22 -2.32
C LYS A 115 -2.19 -8.02 -2.45
N VAL A 116 -2.94 -9.06 -2.84
CA VAL A 116 -4.41 -9.02 -2.94
C VAL A 116 -5.05 -8.69 -1.59
N PHE A 117 -4.58 -9.31 -0.50
CA PHE A 117 -5.03 -8.95 0.84
C PHE A 117 -4.82 -7.46 1.12
N LEU A 118 -3.62 -6.92 0.86
CA LEU A 118 -3.37 -5.50 1.09
C LEU A 118 -4.25 -4.60 0.20
N GLN A 119 -4.44 -4.94 -1.08
CA GLN A 119 -5.32 -4.20 -1.99
C GLN A 119 -6.76 -4.14 -1.50
N GLN A 120 -7.25 -5.22 -0.89
CA GLN A 120 -8.61 -5.28 -0.37
C GLN A 120 -8.79 -4.48 0.92
N TYR A 121 -7.79 -4.48 1.80
CA TYR A 121 -7.93 -3.97 3.17
C TYR A 121 -7.11 -2.71 3.49
N PHE A 122 -6.37 -2.13 2.53
CA PHE A 122 -5.42 -1.03 2.80
C PHE A 122 -5.97 0.15 3.61
N ARG A 123 -7.28 0.43 3.52
CA ARG A 123 -7.95 1.49 4.29
C ARG A 123 -7.88 1.28 5.80
N GLU A 124 -7.83 0.03 6.25
CA GLU A 124 -7.76 -0.33 7.67
C GLU A 124 -6.40 0.00 8.26
N ASN A 125 -5.33 -0.15 7.47
CA ASN A 125 -3.98 0.18 7.90
C ASN A 125 -3.14 0.81 6.77
N PRO A 126 -3.41 2.08 6.42
CA PRO A 126 -2.77 2.73 5.28
C PRO A 126 -1.26 2.87 5.45
N LEU A 127 -0.79 3.18 6.66
CA LEU A 127 0.63 3.36 6.93
C LEU A 127 1.43 2.06 6.79
N LEU A 128 0.92 0.95 7.36
CA LEU A 128 1.58 -0.34 7.18
C LEU A 128 1.55 -0.77 5.71
N THR A 129 0.43 -0.54 5.03
CA THR A 129 0.33 -0.82 3.58
C THR A 129 1.36 -0.03 2.79
N LEU A 130 1.56 1.26 3.10
CA LEU A 130 2.53 2.10 2.43
C LEU A 130 3.97 1.58 2.63
N VAL A 131 4.32 1.21 3.86
CA VAL A 131 5.63 0.61 4.21
C VAL A 131 5.86 -0.69 3.44
N LEU A 132 4.90 -1.60 3.44
CA LEU A 132 5.04 -2.88 2.74
C LEU A 132 5.07 -2.67 1.22
N SER A 133 4.27 -1.74 0.70
CA SER A 133 4.24 -1.43 -0.74
C SER A 133 5.54 -0.81 -1.22
N GLU A 134 6.20 0.01 -0.41
CA GLU A 134 7.55 0.50 -0.68
C GLU A 134 8.55 -0.66 -0.71
N GLN A 135 8.56 -1.48 0.34
CA GLN A 135 9.53 -2.57 0.51
C GLN A 135 9.50 -3.59 -0.63
N TYR A 136 8.30 -3.93 -1.11
CA TYR A 136 8.07 -4.94 -2.16
C TYR A 136 7.72 -4.31 -3.52
N GLU A 137 7.89 -2.99 -3.67
CA GLU A 137 7.71 -2.24 -4.92
C GLU A 137 6.31 -2.37 -5.56
N PHE A 138 5.26 -2.47 -4.74
CA PHE A 138 3.86 -2.45 -5.19
C PHE A 138 3.42 -1.02 -5.51
N LYS A 139 3.84 -0.50 -6.68
CA LYS A 139 3.67 0.91 -7.08
C LYS A 139 2.24 1.43 -6.95
N ASP A 140 1.25 0.69 -7.44
CA ASP A 140 -0.15 1.12 -7.40
C ASP A 140 -0.64 1.23 -5.96
N LEU A 141 -0.31 0.23 -5.13
CA LEU A 141 -0.72 0.17 -3.74
C LEU A 141 0.02 1.21 -2.87
N TYR A 142 1.28 1.53 -3.21
CA TYR A 142 2.03 2.63 -2.62
C TYR A 142 1.32 3.96 -2.88
N LYS A 143 0.92 4.22 -4.13
CA LYS A 143 0.16 5.41 -4.50
C LYS A 143 -1.17 5.49 -3.73
N GLU A 144 -1.96 4.43 -3.73
CA GLU A 144 -3.27 4.37 -3.06
C GLU A 144 -3.18 4.56 -1.54
N SER A 145 -2.21 3.92 -0.88
CA SER A 145 -1.99 4.09 0.55
C SER A 145 -1.45 5.48 0.89
N SER A 146 -0.64 6.08 0.01
CA SER A 146 -0.12 7.45 0.20
C SER A 146 -1.24 8.49 0.24
N LYS A 147 -2.32 8.30 -0.55
CA LYS A 147 -3.51 9.16 -0.55
C LYS A 147 -4.09 9.33 0.85
N LEU A 148 -4.29 8.20 1.55
CA LEU A 148 -4.84 8.16 2.90
C LEU A 148 -3.85 8.66 3.96
N VAL A 149 -2.58 8.32 3.81
CA VAL A 149 -1.52 8.78 4.75
C VAL A 149 -1.35 10.29 4.66
N LEU A 150 -1.32 10.87 3.45
CA LEU A 150 -1.21 12.32 3.25
C LEU A 150 -2.42 13.07 3.78
N ASP A 151 -3.61 12.49 3.64
CA ASP A 151 -4.85 13.12 4.11
C ASP A 151 -4.82 13.40 5.62
N GLN A 152 -4.14 12.53 6.38
CA GLN A 152 -4.00 12.63 7.84
C GLN A 152 -2.53 12.63 8.27
N LEU A 153 -1.64 13.22 7.47
CA LEU A 153 -0.19 13.13 7.68
C LEU A 153 0.26 13.54 9.09
N PRO A 154 -0.24 14.64 9.69
CA PRO A 154 0.17 15.03 11.04
C PRO A 154 -0.06 13.93 12.08
N ALA A 155 -1.12 13.12 11.92
CA ALA A 155 -1.40 11.99 12.80
C ALA A 155 -0.45 10.82 12.54
N TYR A 156 -0.27 10.42 11.27
CA TYR A 156 0.58 9.29 10.90
C TYR A 156 2.06 9.53 11.18
N GLN A 157 2.56 10.76 11.01
CA GLN A 157 3.96 11.14 11.27
C GLN A 157 4.39 10.86 12.72
N ARG A 158 3.44 10.87 13.67
CA ARG A 158 3.71 10.61 15.10
C ARG A 158 3.78 9.12 15.43
N LEU A 159 3.31 8.24 14.54
CA LEU A 159 3.31 6.81 14.78
C LEU A 159 4.72 6.23 14.60
N THR A 160 5.07 5.25 15.43
CA THR A 160 6.36 4.53 15.32
C THR A 160 6.53 3.88 13.95
N GLY A 161 5.42 3.42 13.36
CA GLY A 161 5.38 2.83 12.02
C GLY A 161 5.94 3.73 10.92
N PHE A 162 5.85 5.05 11.08
CA PHE A 162 6.33 6.02 10.09
C PHE A 162 7.85 5.95 9.91
N LYS A 163 8.58 5.48 10.93
CA LYS A 163 10.04 5.30 10.88
C LYS A 163 10.47 4.15 9.97
N PHE A 164 9.57 3.22 9.63
CA PHE A 164 9.87 2.11 8.72
C PHE A 164 9.84 2.50 7.24
N LEU A 165 9.25 3.65 6.91
CA LEU A 165 9.39 4.24 5.57
C LEU A 165 10.84 4.68 5.35
N SER A 166 11.30 4.60 4.10
CA SER A 166 12.60 5.13 3.72
C SER A 166 12.71 6.64 3.97
N SER A 167 13.93 7.15 4.03
CA SER A 167 14.15 8.59 4.14
C SER A 167 13.56 9.35 2.96
N ASP A 168 13.62 8.79 1.76
CA ASP A 168 13.10 9.41 0.54
C ASP A 168 11.57 9.50 0.58
N SER A 169 10.89 8.41 0.96
CA SER A 169 9.43 8.39 1.07
C SER A 169 8.93 9.30 2.18
N ARG A 170 9.61 9.36 3.34
CA ARG A 170 9.28 10.32 4.38
C ARG A 170 9.47 11.77 3.92
N ALA A 171 10.56 12.06 3.21
CA ALA A 171 10.81 13.39 2.68
C ALA A 171 9.74 13.77 1.66
N ALA A 172 9.40 12.89 0.72
CA ALA A 172 8.35 13.10 -0.27
C ALA A 172 6.98 13.37 0.37
N LEU A 173 6.59 12.62 1.40
CA LEU A 173 5.34 12.87 2.12
C LEU A 173 5.31 14.25 2.79
N LEU A 174 6.41 14.62 3.46
CA LEU A 174 6.52 15.90 4.16
C LEU A 174 6.57 17.08 3.19
N GLU A 175 7.32 16.95 2.11
CA GLU A 175 7.39 17.94 1.03
C GLU A 175 6.01 18.12 0.42
N LYS A 176 5.31 17.03 0.08
CA LYS A 176 3.98 17.10 -0.53
C LYS A 176 2.96 17.76 0.38
N HIS A 177 2.99 17.46 1.67
CA HIS A 177 2.13 18.11 2.65
C HIS A 177 2.51 19.58 2.86
N MET A 178 3.80 19.92 2.85
CA MET A 178 4.27 21.30 2.94
C MET A 178 3.80 22.11 1.73
N GLU A 179 3.95 21.59 0.51
CA GLU A 179 3.42 22.18 -0.72
C GLU A 179 1.92 22.46 -0.60
N TYR A 180 1.15 21.47 -0.14
CA TYR A 180 -0.28 21.61 0.11
C TYR A 180 -0.60 22.77 1.08
N THR A 181 0.06 22.82 2.24
CA THR A 181 -0.16 23.88 3.23
C THR A 181 0.27 25.27 2.73
N ASN A 182 1.37 25.35 1.98
CA ASN A 182 1.84 26.60 1.38
C ASN A 182 0.87 27.08 0.30
N SER A 183 0.34 26.17 -0.52
CA SER A 183 -0.68 26.49 -1.51
C SER A 183 -1.95 27.01 -0.85
N LEU A 184 -2.40 26.39 0.25
CA LEU A 184 -3.50 26.91 1.06
C LEU A 184 -3.22 28.32 1.60
N GLY A 185 -1.99 28.62 2.04
CA GLY A 185 -1.62 29.96 2.49
C GLY A 185 -1.62 31.01 1.37
N ARG A 186 -1.42 30.60 0.12
CA ARG A 186 -1.30 31.48 -1.05
C ARG A 186 -2.61 31.67 -1.83
N ILE A 187 -3.61 30.82 -1.64
CA ILE A 187 -4.88 30.99 -2.34
C ILE A 187 -5.58 32.28 -1.87
N ASP A 188 -6.05 33.06 -2.83
CA ASP A 188 -6.92 34.21 -2.59
C ASP A 188 -8.03 34.22 -3.63
N ALA A 189 -9.13 34.91 -3.32
CA ALA A 189 -10.28 34.95 -4.22
C ALA A 189 -9.94 35.62 -5.57
N GLU A 190 -9.00 36.57 -5.60
CA GLU A 190 -8.63 37.29 -6.83
C GLU A 190 -7.93 36.40 -7.85
N THR A 191 -7.20 35.38 -7.39
CA THR A 191 -6.45 34.47 -8.26
C THR A 191 -7.36 33.47 -8.99
N PHE A 192 -8.53 33.20 -8.41
CA PHE A 192 -9.56 32.30 -8.93
C PHE A 192 -10.70 33.02 -9.63
N VAL A 193 -10.88 34.32 -9.39
CA VAL A 193 -11.80 35.15 -10.14
C VAL A 193 -11.23 35.31 -11.56
N PRO A 194 -11.92 34.84 -12.60
CA PRO A 194 -11.38 34.98 -13.93
C PRO A 194 -11.43 36.46 -14.32
N ARG A 195 -10.39 36.93 -15.00
CA ARG A 195 -10.32 38.30 -15.55
C ARG A 195 -11.25 38.41 -16.75
N PHE A 196 -12.56 38.41 -16.52
CA PHE A 196 -13.51 38.72 -17.57
C PHE A 196 -13.71 40.23 -17.65
N ASN A 197 -13.48 40.78 -18.84
CA ASN A 197 -14.10 42.04 -19.20
C ASN A 197 -15.61 41.80 -19.47
N HIS A 198 -16.40 42.87 -19.55
CA HIS A 198 -17.72 42.97 -20.23
C HIS A 198 -19.01 42.96 -19.38
N ILE A 199 -20.20 43.26 -19.94
CA ILE A 199 -20.77 44.54 -20.47
C ILE A 199 -22.11 44.84 -19.72
N ASN A 200 -22.61 43.94 -18.84
CA ASN A 200 -23.98 43.97 -18.30
C ASN A 200 -24.07 43.90 -16.77
N ASN A 201 -24.98 44.69 -16.18
CA ASN A 201 -25.16 44.88 -14.73
C ASN A 201 -25.71 43.67 -13.93
N HIS A 202 -26.26 42.65 -14.58
CA HIS A 202 -26.72 41.43 -13.88
C HIS A 202 -25.57 40.44 -13.59
N VAL A 203 -24.51 40.46 -14.42
CA VAL A 203 -23.34 39.58 -14.30
C VAL A 203 -22.43 40.03 -13.14
N THR A 204 -22.40 41.34 -12.85
CA THR A 204 -21.63 41.89 -11.71
C THR A 204 -22.17 41.45 -10.35
N ARG A 205 -23.48 41.19 -10.21
CA ARG A 205 -24.08 40.66 -8.97
C ARG A 205 -23.67 39.21 -8.74
N HIS A 206 -23.84 38.34 -9.74
CA HIS A 206 -23.44 36.93 -9.64
C HIS A 206 -21.94 36.77 -9.36
N LEU A 207 -21.08 37.58 -9.99
CA LEU A 207 -19.64 37.55 -9.75
C LEU A 207 -19.30 37.97 -8.31
N LYS A 208 -20.00 38.98 -7.78
CA LYS A 208 -19.83 39.44 -6.40
C LYS A 208 -20.25 38.37 -5.40
N ASP A 209 -21.39 37.71 -5.63
CA ASP A 209 -21.89 36.63 -4.77
C ASP A 209 -20.95 35.41 -4.80
N PHE A 210 -20.47 35.03 -5.99
CA PHE A 210 -19.46 33.99 -6.16
C PHE A 210 -18.17 34.32 -5.42
N LYS A 211 -17.63 35.54 -5.60
CA LYS A 211 -16.42 36.00 -4.93
C LYS A 211 -16.57 35.98 -3.41
N GLN A 212 -17.75 36.35 -2.89
CA GLN A 212 -18.03 36.29 -1.46
C GLN A 212 -18.04 34.84 -0.95
N LYS A 213 -18.73 33.92 -1.63
CA LYS A 213 -18.74 32.49 -1.29
C LYS A 213 -17.33 31.87 -1.33
N LEU A 214 -16.61 32.11 -2.42
CA LEU A 214 -15.24 31.64 -2.59
C LEU A 214 -14.33 32.19 -1.48
N SER A 215 -14.45 33.48 -1.14
CA SER A 215 -13.68 34.07 -0.03
C SER A 215 -14.00 33.43 1.31
N GLN A 216 -15.27 33.06 1.55
CA GLN A 216 -15.67 32.35 2.77
C GLN A 216 -15.05 30.95 2.83
N VAL A 217 -15.10 30.19 1.74
CA VAL A 217 -14.46 28.87 1.64
C VAL A 217 -12.95 28.98 1.86
N ILE A 218 -12.27 29.89 1.15
CA ILE A 218 -10.82 30.11 1.31
C ILE A 218 -10.44 30.42 2.76
N ARG A 219 -11.20 31.31 3.43
CA ARG A 219 -10.99 31.60 4.85
C ARG A 219 -11.08 30.35 5.71
N HIS A 220 -12.04 29.47 5.43
CA HIS A 220 -12.21 28.22 6.17
C HIS A 220 -11.03 27.26 5.94
N LEU A 221 -10.50 27.19 4.73
CA LEU A 221 -9.35 26.36 4.39
C LEU A 221 -8.02 26.84 5.00
N GLN A 222 -7.91 28.14 5.27
CA GLN A 222 -6.71 28.77 5.83
C GLN A 222 -6.66 28.75 7.37
N VAL A 223 -7.72 28.29 8.04
CA VAL A 223 -7.72 28.13 9.51
C VAL A 223 -6.76 26.99 9.88
N LEU A 224 -5.95 27.21 10.93
CA LEU A 224 -5.07 26.19 11.48
C LEU A 224 -5.76 25.36 12.58
N PRO A 225 -5.56 24.03 12.64
CA PRO A 225 -4.82 23.23 11.64
C PRO A 225 -5.56 23.20 10.30
N ASN A 226 -4.82 23.27 9.19
CA ASN A 226 -5.41 23.22 7.86
C ASN A 226 -6.25 21.93 7.70
N PRO A 227 -7.38 21.99 6.99
CA PRO A 227 -8.20 20.81 6.76
C PRO A 227 -7.44 19.76 5.93
N PRO A 228 -7.86 18.49 5.99
CA PRO A 228 -7.34 17.45 5.12
C PRO A 228 -7.51 17.78 3.63
N PRO A 229 -6.56 17.38 2.76
CA PRO A 229 -6.68 17.48 1.31
C PRO A 229 -8.04 17.04 0.74
N SER A 230 -8.60 15.93 1.23
CA SER A 230 -9.91 15.43 0.81
C SER A 230 -11.06 16.39 1.13
N ILE A 231 -11.03 17.00 2.31
CA ILE A 231 -12.02 18.00 2.74
C ILE A 231 -11.85 19.29 1.93
N THR A 232 -10.61 19.70 1.67
CA THR A 232 -10.31 20.85 0.80
C THR A 232 -10.91 20.64 -0.58
N TYR A 233 -10.68 19.48 -1.21
CA TYR A 233 -11.25 19.18 -2.51
C TYR A 233 -12.79 19.22 -2.50
N LYS A 234 -13.43 18.63 -1.47
CA LYS A 234 -14.90 18.65 -1.33
C LYS A 234 -15.46 20.08 -1.25
N LEU A 235 -14.87 20.92 -0.41
CA LEU A 235 -15.28 22.32 -0.23
C LEU A 235 -15.06 23.16 -1.50
N LEU A 236 -13.98 22.91 -2.23
CA LEU A 236 -13.71 23.57 -3.50
C LEU A 236 -14.63 23.07 -4.63
N SER A 237 -14.97 21.78 -4.62
CA SER A 237 -15.84 21.17 -5.63
C SER A 237 -17.32 21.54 -5.45
N SER A 238 -17.78 21.77 -4.22
CA SER A 238 -19.15 22.27 -3.99
C SER A 238 -19.36 23.65 -4.63
N LEU A 239 -18.34 24.51 -4.63
CA LEU A 239 -18.36 25.79 -5.35
C LEU A 239 -18.54 25.62 -6.86
N ILE A 240 -18.04 24.53 -7.46
CA ILE A 240 -18.27 24.24 -8.88
C ILE A 240 -19.73 23.85 -9.11
N LYS A 241 -20.26 22.93 -8.28
CA LYS A 241 -21.64 22.40 -8.40
C LYS A 241 -22.72 23.47 -8.20
N GLU A 242 -22.50 24.41 -7.28
CA GLU A 242 -23.48 25.45 -6.94
C GLU A 242 -23.62 26.57 -8.01
N ASN A 243 -22.64 26.71 -8.91
CA ASN A 243 -22.58 27.83 -9.85
C ASN A 243 -22.86 27.40 -11.30
N ASN A 244 -24.12 27.09 -11.59
CA ASN A 244 -24.64 26.81 -12.95
C ASN A 244 -24.85 28.08 -13.81
N CYS A 245 -24.12 29.16 -13.55
CA CYS A 245 -24.27 30.39 -14.33
C CYS A 245 -23.60 30.20 -15.70
N GLY A 246 -24.41 29.94 -16.75
CA GLY A 246 -23.96 29.68 -18.13
C GLY A 246 -23.14 30.79 -18.81
N TYR A 247 -22.83 31.87 -18.09
CA TYR A 247 -22.00 32.98 -18.56
C TYR A 247 -20.52 32.83 -18.23
N ILE A 248 -20.19 31.99 -17.25
CA ILE A 248 -18.80 31.72 -16.87
C ILE A 248 -18.63 30.21 -16.92
N ASN A 249 -17.64 29.74 -17.68
CA ASN A 249 -17.32 28.31 -17.72
C ASN A 249 -16.53 27.89 -16.45
N ILE A 250 -17.13 28.14 -15.27
CA ILE A 250 -16.59 27.88 -13.92
C ILE A 250 -16.19 26.41 -13.79
N GLN A 251 -16.98 25.54 -14.42
CA GLN A 251 -16.76 24.09 -14.51
C GLN A 251 -15.41 23.72 -15.13
N PHE A 252 -14.79 24.59 -15.94
CA PHE A 252 -13.45 24.36 -16.49
C PHE A 252 -12.39 25.25 -15.84
N HIS A 253 -12.73 26.50 -15.50
CA HIS A 253 -11.77 27.44 -14.93
C HIS A 253 -11.30 27.02 -13.52
N LEU A 254 -12.23 26.66 -12.64
CA LEU A 254 -11.88 26.33 -11.25
C LEU A 254 -11.04 25.05 -11.16
N PRO A 255 -11.35 23.94 -11.85
CA PRO A 255 -10.47 22.78 -11.84
C PRO A 255 -9.05 23.08 -12.34
N GLN A 256 -8.89 23.90 -13.38
CA GLN A 256 -7.56 24.31 -13.87
C GLN A 256 -6.80 25.12 -12.80
N LYS A 257 -7.49 26.03 -12.10
CA LYS A 257 -6.89 26.81 -11.03
C LYS A 257 -6.57 25.96 -9.81
N PHE A 258 -7.44 25.04 -9.41
CA PHE A 258 -7.17 24.09 -8.32
C PHE A 258 -5.96 23.24 -8.67
N LYS A 259 -5.88 22.72 -9.90
CA LYS A 259 -4.71 21.98 -10.38
C LYS A 259 -3.43 22.81 -10.38
N MET A 260 -3.52 24.10 -10.69
CA MET A 260 -2.36 25.00 -10.63
C MET A 260 -1.83 25.20 -9.21
N PHE A 261 -2.69 25.17 -8.19
CA PHE A 261 -2.28 25.37 -6.79
C PHE A 261 -1.95 24.07 -6.06
N PHE A 262 -2.73 23.03 -6.25
CA PHE A 262 -2.67 21.80 -5.45
C PHE A 262 -2.25 20.58 -6.26
N GLU A 263 -1.87 20.77 -7.53
CA GLU A 263 -1.58 19.70 -8.48
C GLU A 263 -2.77 18.75 -8.71
N ASN A 264 -2.49 17.48 -9.00
CA ASN A 264 -3.52 16.50 -9.28
C ASN A 264 -4.10 15.94 -7.99
N PHE A 265 -5.41 16.01 -7.88
CA PHE A 265 -6.18 15.17 -6.97
C PHE A 265 -6.73 13.97 -7.73
N GLU A 266 -6.68 12.81 -7.10
CA GLU A 266 -7.26 11.57 -7.65
C GLU A 266 -8.11 10.86 -6.60
N PRO A 267 -9.21 10.22 -7.00
CA PRO A 267 -9.96 9.35 -6.10
C PRO A 267 -9.17 8.08 -5.78
N LEU A 268 -9.60 7.33 -4.77
CA LEU A 268 -9.12 5.96 -4.61
C LEU A 268 -9.61 5.11 -5.78
N ASP A 269 -8.81 4.17 -6.25
CA ASP A 269 -9.16 3.33 -7.39
C ASP A 269 -10.43 2.50 -7.13
N CYS A 270 -10.58 2.04 -5.89
CA CYS A 270 -11.77 1.32 -5.43
C CYS A 270 -13.00 2.23 -5.24
N ASP A 271 -12.85 3.55 -5.29
CA ASP A 271 -13.93 4.53 -5.21
C ASP A 271 -14.33 5.10 -6.58
N ASN A 272 -13.67 4.72 -7.68
CA ASN A 272 -13.96 5.21 -9.04
C ASN A 272 -15.42 5.02 -9.51
N ILE A 273 -16.16 4.09 -8.90
CA ILE A 273 -17.55 3.76 -9.26
C ILE A 273 -18.55 4.52 -8.35
N LYS A 274 -18.09 5.19 -7.29
CA LYS A 274 -18.98 5.97 -6.42
C LYS A 274 -19.49 7.21 -7.14
N ASP A 275 -20.74 7.59 -6.84
CA ASP A 275 -21.36 8.81 -7.39
C ASP A 275 -20.60 10.07 -6.97
N GLU A 276 -20.06 10.09 -5.74
CA GLU A 276 -19.25 11.20 -5.21
C GLU A 276 -18.02 10.64 -4.46
N PRO A 277 -16.92 10.32 -5.17
CA PRO A 277 -15.72 9.83 -4.51
C PRO A 277 -14.95 10.96 -3.82
N ASP A 278 -14.21 10.59 -2.78
CA ASP A 278 -13.24 11.47 -2.14
C ASP A 278 -11.98 11.55 -3.00
N TYR A 279 -11.35 12.71 -3.01
CA TYR A 279 -10.19 13.01 -3.86
C TYR A 279 -9.00 13.38 -3.00
N TYR A 280 -7.82 12.88 -3.36
CA TYR A 280 -6.64 12.96 -2.52
C TYR A 280 -5.43 13.45 -3.30
N ILE A 281 -4.52 14.15 -2.63
CA ILE A 281 -3.15 14.30 -3.10
C ILE A 281 -2.39 13.01 -2.83
N PHE A 282 -1.35 12.73 -3.60
CA PHE A 282 -0.58 11.49 -3.51
C PHE A 282 0.89 11.72 -3.83
N ILE A 283 1.70 10.71 -3.52
CA ILE A 283 3.05 10.57 -4.04
C ILE A 283 3.17 9.21 -4.75
N GLU A 284 4.11 9.12 -5.68
CA GLU A 284 4.39 7.88 -6.40
C GLU A 284 5.76 7.36 -5.99
N LEU A 285 5.92 6.03 -6.01
CA LEU A 285 7.20 5.42 -5.68
C LEU A 285 8.20 5.76 -6.78
N GLY A 286 9.24 6.53 -6.43
CA GLY A 286 10.32 6.84 -7.36
C GLY A 286 11.00 5.57 -7.87
N GLY A 287 11.37 5.52 -9.14
CA GLY A 287 12.27 4.48 -9.61
C GLY A 287 13.61 4.62 -8.89
N ARG A 288 14.15 3.53 -8.34
CA ARG A 288 15.53 3.52 -7.82
C ARG A 288 16.44 4.06 -8.93
N ARG A 289 17.08 5.21 -8.70
CA ARG A 289 18.12 5.74 -9.58
C ARG A 289 19.37 4.90 -9.47
#